data_AF-S7RN84-F1
#
_entry.id   AF-S7RN84-F1
#
_cell.length_a   1.000
_cell.length_b   1.000
_cell.length_c   1.000
_cell.angle_alpha   90.00
_cell.angle_beta   90.00
_cell.angle_gamma   90.00
#
_symmetry.space_group_name_H-M   'P 1'
#
loop_
_entity.id
_entity.type
_entity.pdbx_description
1 polymer ?
#
loop_
_entity_poly.entity_id
_entity_poly.type
_entity_poly.pdbx_seq_one_letter_code
_entity_poly.pdbx_strand_id
1 'polypeptide(L)'
;KPKRWLSPLPDNVREAHDPGIYASLMNFFGGARACISQVYHGQPTKIFLATLIRAFTFSRSARDIEGLMGNTLTPSMEGSSTFGAQC
;
A
#
# COMPACT_ATOMS: atom_id res chain seq x y z
N LYS A 1 4.65 0.06 11.76
CA LYS A 1 5.68 1.10 11.98
C LYS A 1 6.72 1.04 10.86
N PRO A 2 7.02 2.15 10.15
CA PRO A 2 7.87 2.14 8.94
C PRO A 2 9.36 1.84 9.21
N LYS A 3 9.85 2.02 10.44
CA LYS A 3 11.24 1.76 10.84
C LYS A 3 11.74 0.34 10.50
N ARG A 4 10.83 -0.64 10.38
CA ARG A 4 11.14 -2.03 10.00
C ARG A 4 11.79 -2.16 8.62
N TRP A 5 11.46 -1.28 7.69
CA TRP A 5 11.98 -1.35 6.31
C TRP A 5 13.34 -0.65 6.13
N LEU A 6 13.88 -0.03 7.19
CA LEU A 6 15.16 0.66 7.17
C LEU A 6 16.31 -0.20 7.72
N SER A 7 16.01 -1.28 8.46
CA SER A 7 17.00 -2.25 8.89
C SER A 7 17.43 -3.15 7.71
N PRO A 8 18.72 -3.55 7.63
CA PRO A 8 19.17 -4.46 6.60
C PRO A 8 18.37 -5.76 6.65
N LEU A 9 17.98 -6.27 5.48
CA LEU A 9 17.31 -7.56 5.37
C LEU A 9 18.32 -8.68 5.64
N PRO A 10 17.87 -9.82 6.21
CA PRO A 10 18.69 -11.02 6.37
C PRO A 10 19.37 -11.45 5.06
N ASP A 11 20.62 -11.93 5.14
CA ASP A 11 21.46 -12.23 3.96
C ASP A 11 20.83 -13.26 3.03
N ASN A 12 20.11 -14.25 3.57
CA ASN A 12 19.36 -15.25 2.81
C ASN A 12 18.26 -14.67 1.91
N VAL A 13 17.71 -13.50 2.25
CA VAL A 13 16.74 -12.76 1.42
C VAL A 13 17.45 -11.91 0.37
N ARG A 14 18.68 -11.48 0.66
CA ARG A 14 19.49 -10.64 -0.24
C ARG A 14 20.15 -11.44 -1.36
N GLU A 15 20.45 -12.72 -1.11
CA GLU A 15 21.02 -13.67 -2.08
C GLU A 15 19.96 -14.28 -3.01
N ALA A 16 18.67 -14.17 -2.68
CA ALA A 16 17.59 -14.52 -3.59
C ALA A 16 17.58 -13.53 -4.77
N HIS A 17 18.14 -13.96 -5.90
CA HIS A 17 18.29 -13.16 -7.12
C HIS A 17 16.95 -12.98 -7.87
N ASP A 18 15.98 -12.37 -7.19
CA ASP A 18 14.66 -12.04 -7.73
C ASP A 18 14.63 -10.54 -8.12
N PRO A 19 14.79 -10.20 -9.41
CA PRO A 19 14.81 -8.81 -9.84
C PRO A 19 13.44 -8.14 -9.59
N GLY A 20 13.46 -7.08 -8.78
CA GLY A 20 12.29 -6.22 -8.56
C GLY A 20 11.38 -6.60 -7.38
N ILE A 21 11.73 -7.65 -6.62
CA ILE A 21 10.94 -8.12 -5.49
C ILE A 21 11.75 -7.87 -4.21
N TYR A 22 11.38 -6.85 -3.45
CA TYR A 22 11.70 -6.87 -2.04
C TYR A 22 10.79 -7.94 -1.41
N ALA A 23 11.36 -9.00 -0.82
CA ALA A 23 10.59 -10.07 -0.13
C ALA A 23 9.58 -9.53 0.91
N SER A 24 9.85 -8.31 1.35
CA SER A 24 9.12 -7.46 2.27
C SER A 24 7.80 -6.88 1.68
N LEU A 25 7.61 -6.89 0.37
CA LEU A 25 6.50 -6.24 -0.35
C LEU A 25 5.62 -7.26 -1.11
N MET A 26 5.20 -8.34 -0.45
CA MET A 26 4.30 -9.36 -1.03
C MET A 26 2.88 -8.86 -1.36
N ASN A 27 2.54 -7.61 -1.02
CA ASN A 27 1.23 -7.00 -1.33
C ASN A 27 0.89 -6.98 -2.82
N PHE A 28 1.89 -7.11 -3.70
CA PHE A 28 1.70 -7.09 -5.16
C PHE A 28 2.16 -8.37 -5.84
N PHE A 29 2.30 -9.46 -5.06
CA PHE A 29 2.83 -10.75 -5.50
C PHE A 29 4.30 -10.68 -5.96
N GLY A 30 4.93 -11.85 -6.06
CA GLY A 30 6.30 -12.02 -6.55
C GLY A 30 6.37 -13.02 -7.71
N GLY A 31 7.45 -12.94 -8.48
CA GLY A 31 7.77 -13.81 -9.61
C GLY A 31 7.14 -13.33 -10.94
N ALA A 32 7.15 -14.21 -11.95
CA ALA A 32 6.64 -13.91 -13.29
C ALA A 32 5.13 -13.60 -13.35
N ARG A 33 4.38 -13.91 -12.28
CA ARG A 33 2.95 -13.61 -12.14
C ARG A 33 2.69 -12.45 -11.17
N ALA A 34 3.72 -11.69 -10.81
CA ALA A 34 3.55 -10.50 -9.99
C ALA A 34 2.63 -9.49 -10.69
N CYS A 35 1.98 -8.65 -9.90
CA CYS A 35 1.19 -7.55 -10.44
C CYS A 35 2.11 -6.65 -11.28
N ILE A 36 1.92 -6.63 -12.60
CA ILE A 36 2.70 -5.80 -13.53
C ILE A 36 2.71 -4.33 -13.11
N SER A 37 1.60 -3.90 -12.53
CA SER A 37 1.42 -2.55 -12.02
C SER A 37 2.35 -2.22 -10.87
N GLN A 38 3.00 -3.17 -10.19
CA GLN A 38 3.93 -2.86 -9.10
C GLN A 38 5.19 -2.13 -9.59
N VAL A 39 5.67 -2.45 -10.78
CA VAL A 39 6.80 -1.76 -11.42
C VAL A 39 6.42 -0.31 -11.73
N TYR A 40 5.17 -0.08 -12.15
CA TYR A 40 4.67 1.24 -12.56
C TYR A 40 4.08 2.07 -11.41
N HIS A 41 3.47 1.45 -10.40
CA HIS A 41 2.77 2.11 -9.29
C HIS A 41 3.68 2.30 -8.07
N GLY A 42 4.72 1.48 -7.90
CA GLY A 42 5.61 1.55 -6.73
C GLY A 42 6.43 2.84 -6.62
N GLN A 43 6.75 3.48 -7.75
CA GLN A 43 7.43 4.78 -7.78
C GLN A 43 6.47 5.98 -7.62
N PRO A 44 5.36 6.09 -8.38
CA PRO A 44 4.47 7.25 -8.26
C PRO A 44 3.77 7.36 -6.91
N THR A 45 3.50 6.26 -6.18
CA THR A 45 2.97 6.36 -4.80
C THR A 45 3.92 7.12 -3.87
N LYS A 46 5.23 6.98 -4.04
CA LYS A 46 6.23 7.72 -3.23
C LYS A 46 6.23 9.20 -3.59
N ILE A 47 6.15 9.52 -4.88
CA ILE A 47 6.09 10.90 -5.37
C ILE A 47 4.81 11.58 -4.87
N PHE A 48 3.66 10.92 -5.01
CA PHE A 48 2.38 11.43 -4.53
C PHE A 48 2.40 11.69 -3.03
N LEU A 49 2.92 10.74 -2.23
CA LEU A 49 3.02 10.92 -0.78
C LEU A 49 3.96 12.08 -0.41
N ALA A 50 5.11 12.20 -1.07
CA ALA A 50 6.06 13.30 -0.83
C ALA A 50 5.44 14.67 -1.16
N THR A 51 4.68 14.74 -2.25
CA THR A 51 3.95 15.95 -2.66
C THR A 51 2.85 16.29 -1.66
N LEU A 52 2.03 15.31 -1.27
CA LEU A 52 0.91 15.49 -0.35
C LEU A 52 1.36 15.96 1.04
N ILE A 53 2.39 15.34 1.60
CA ILE A 53 2.93 15.71 2.92
C ILE A 53 3.48 17.15 2.89
N ARG A 54 4.01 17.60 1.75
CA ARG A 54 4.55 18.96 1.61
C ARG A 54 3.46 20.00 1.35
N ALA A 55 2.39 19.64 0.65
CA ALA A 55 1.34 20.56 0.24
C ALA A 55 0.20 20.71 1.26
N PHE A 56 -0.08 19.68 2.07
CA PHE A 56 -1.25 19.66 2.95
C PHE A 56 -0.90 19.34 4.40
N THR A 57 -1.69 19.91 5.31
CA THR A 57 -1.70 19.54 6.73
C THR A 57 -2.83 18.53 6.97
N PHE A 58 -2.46 17.33 7.37
CA PHE A 58 -3.43 16.27 7.64
C PHE A 58 -3.97 16.38 9.06
N SER A 59 -5.29 16.39 9.20
CA SER A 59 -5.98 16.28 10.49
C SER A 59 -6.89 15.04 10.48
N ARG A 60 -7.00 14.38 11.63
CA ARG A 60 -7.81 13.16 11.76
C ARG A 60 -9.29 13.55 11.86
N SER A 61 -10.16 12.88 11.09
CA SER A 61 -11.60 13.00 11.27
C SER A 61 -12.02 12.45 12.63
N ALA A 62 -13.07 13.02 13.24
CA ALA A 62 -13.59 12.57 14.54
C ALA A 62 -14.33 11.22 14.48
N ARG A 63 -14.59 10.70 13.27
CA ARG A 63 -15.28 9.44 13.04
C ARG A 63 -14.25 8.37 12.65
N ASP A 64 -14.46 7.17 13.15
CA ASP A 64 -13.63 6.03 12.83
C ASP A 64 -13.94 5.50 11.42
N ILE A 65 -12.88 4.98 10.80
CA ILE A 65 -12.91 4.44 9.44
C ILE A 65 -12.94 2.92 9.57
N GLU A 66 -14.01 2.31 9.09
CA GLU A 66 -14.13 0.87 9.01
C GLU A 66 -13.66 0.38 7.64
N GLY A 67 -12.86 -0.69 7.62
CA GLY A 67 -12.46 -1.34 6.38
C GLY A 67 -13.55 -2.29 5.92
N LEU A 68 -14.20 -1.99 4.79
CA LEU A 68 -15.12 -2.93 4.16
C LEU A 68 -14.32 -3.90 3.28
N MET A 69 -14.49 -5.19 3.57
CA MET A 69 -13.83 -6.25 2.82
C MET A 69 -14.76 -6.76 1.72
N GLY A 70 -14.60 -6.24 0.50
CA GLY A 70 -15.16 -6.78 -0.73
C GLY A 70 -14.08 -7.44 -1.59
N ASN A 71 -14.23 -7.40 -2.92
CA ASN A 71 -13.15 -7.79 -3.85
C ASN A 71 -11.90 -6.91 -3.70
N THR A 72 -12.09 -5.68 -3.23
CA THR A 72 -11.03 -4.74 -2.86
C THR A 72 -11.34 -4.20 -1.47
N LEU A 73 -10.30 -3.93 -0.69
CA LEU A 73 -10.43 -3.24 0.60
C LEU A 73 -10.71 -1.76 0.34
N THR A 74 -11.89 -1.30 0.74
CA THR A 74 -12.28 0.11 0.65
C THR A 74 -12.54 0.68 2.04
N PRO A 75 -12.02 1.88 2.35
CA PRO A 75 -12.35 2.56 3.60
C PRO A 75 -13.78 3.11 3.52
N SER A 76 -14.58 2.85 4.55
CA SER A 76 -15.92 3.40 4.72
C SER A 76 -16.03 4.09 6.07
N MET A 77 -16.96 5.05 6.15
CA MET A 77 -17.29 5.67 7.44
C MET A 77 -18.24 4.77 8.20
N GLU A 78 -18.06 4.66 9.51
CA GLU A 78 -18.98 3.95 10.39
C GLU A 78 -20.42 4.52 10.23
N GLY A 79 -21.37 3.64 9.94
CA GLY A 79 -22.80 4.00 9.78
C GLY A 79 -23.27 4.38 8.38
N SER A 80 -22.42 4.38 7.33
CA SER A 80 -22.91 4.48 5.95
C SER A 80 -23.28 3.10 5.40
N SER A 81 -24.47 2.63 5.75
CA SER A 81 -25.07 1.42 5.18
C SER A 81 -25.50 1.66 3.72
N THR A 82 -24.56 1.77 2.79
CA THR A 82 -24.83 1.66 1.35
C THR A 82 -23.69 0.91 0.66
N PHE A 83 -23.71 -0.42 0.81
CA PHE A 83 -23.09 -1.31 -0.15
C PHE A 83 -23.86 -1.16 -1.48
N GLY A 84 -23.50 -0.16 -2.29
CA GLY A 84 -24.18 0.14 -3.55
C GLY A 84 -24.29 1.62 -3.87
N ALA A 85 -23.18 2.26 -4.19
CA ALA A 85 -23.18 3.44 -5.07
C ALA A 85 -22.00 3.28 -6.04
N GLN A 86 -22.15 2.29 -6.92
CA GLN A 86 -21.53 2.37 -8.23
C GLN A 86 -22.20 3.56 -8.94
N CYS A 87 -21.39 4.57 -9.27
CA CYS A 87 -21.59 5.33 -10.49
C CYS A 87 -20.50 4.89 -11.47
#